data_AF-A0A838JJL1-F1
#
_entry.id   AF-A0A838JJL1-F1
#
_cell.length_a   1.000
_cell.length_b   1.000
_cell.length_c   1.000
_cell.angle_alpha   90.00
_cell.angle_beta   90.00
_cell.angle_gamma   90.00
#
_symmetry.space_group_name_H-M   'P 1'
#
loop_
_entity.id
_entity.type
_entity.pdbx_description
1 polymer ?
#
loop_
_entity_poly.entity_id
_entity_poly.type
_entity_poly.pdbx_seq_one_letter_code
_entity_poly.pdbx_strand_id
1 'polypeptide(L)'
;MKIVHLNKAPFWMFTVVVCHDGFSFECQASSKHRASQDHSKATYEELEVQCLSEPVEELLEYADDPYNPTTTAYGYVPVAMLQGIIEKHGGLDRDASVKEGLQRAAAFFKSLGIDLSPSLH
;
A
#
# COMPACT_ATOMS: atom_id res chain seq x y z
N MET A 1 -8.55 -9.90 10.80
CA MET A 1 -7.55 -10.37 9.81
C MET A 1 -6.21 -9.71 10.15
N LYS A 2 -5.14 -10.46 10.45
CA LYS A 2 -3.82 -9.86 10.78
C LYS A 2 -3.06 -9.57 9.47
N ILE A 3 -2.72 -8.30 9.24
CA ILE A 3 -1.81 -7.87 8.16
C ILE A 3 -0.39 -8.23 8.60
N VAL A 4 -0.02 -9.51 8.52
CA VAL A 4 1.29 -10.04 9.01
C VAL A 4 2.15 -10.66 7.91
N HIS A 5 1.81 -10.48 6.63
CA HIS A 5 2.50 -11.15 5.52
C HIS A 5 3.19 -10.23 4.50
N LEU A 6 3.57 -9.01 4.88
CA LEU A 6 4.32 -8.10 3.99
C LEU A 6 5.85 -8.33 4.01
N ASN A 7 6.36 -9.29 4.80
CA ASN A 7 7.80 -9.49 5.07
C ASN A 7 8.64 -10.11 3.93
N LYS A 8 8.14 -10.22 2.70
CA LYS A 8 8.90 -10.84 1.58
C LYS A 8 9.18 -9.90 0.39
N ALA A 9 8.59 -8.71 0.37
CA ALA A 9 8.92 -7.71 -0.62
C ALA A 9 10.26 -7.05 -0.25
N PRO A 10 11.17 -6.75 -1.21
CA PRO A 10 12.33 -5.93 -0.92
C PRO A 10 11.87 -4.59 -0.33
N PHE A 11 12.63 -4.07 0.63
CA PHE A 11 12.28 -2.92 1.50
C PHE A 11 11.86 -1.63 0.78
N TRP A 12 12.11 -1.53 -0.53
CA TRP A 12 11.79 -0.42 -1.43
C TRP A 12 10.59 -0.68 -2.35
N MET A 13 9.88 -1.80 -2.18
CA MET A 13 8.72 -2.14 -2.99
C MET A 13 7.44 -1.87 -2.18
N PHE A 14 6.67 -0.90 -2.65
CA PHE A 14 5.36 -0.54 -2.11
C PHE A 14 4.46 -1.78 -2.09
N THR A 15 3.71 -1.96 -1.00
CA THR A 15 2.62 -2.93 -0.98
C THR A 15 1.42 -2.30 -1.65
N VAL A 16 0.95 -2.89 -2.74
CA VAL A 16 -0.32 -2.48 -3.36
C VAL A 16 -1.47 -3.21 -2.66
N VAL A 17 -2.49 -2.46 -2.29
CA VAL A 17 -3.76 -2.95 -1.77
C VAL A 17 -4.81 -2.70 -2.84
N VAL A 18 -5.50 -3.76 -3.27
CA VAL A 18 -6.66 -3.69 -4.15
C VAL A 18 -7.85 -4.30 -3.42
N CYS A 19 -8.98 -3.59 -3.39
CA CYS A 19 -10.23 -4.03 -2.78
C CYS A 19 -11.16 -4.62 -3.84
N HIS A 20 -12.19 -5.36 -3.39
CA HIS A 20 -13.08 -6.10 -4.28
C HIS A 20 -13.93 -5.22 -5.21
N ASP A 21 -14.15 -3.95 -4.88
CA ASP A 21 -14.83 -2.99 -5.76
C ASP A 21 -13.90 -2.25 -6.73
N GLY A 22 -12.60 -2.54 -6.69
CA GLY A 22 -11.58 -1.91 -7.51
C GLY A 22 -10.86 -0.73 -6.86
N PHE A 23 -11.25 -0.30 -5.66
CA PHE A 23 -10.50 0.70 -4.91
C PHE A 23 -9.08 0.19 -4.61
N SER A 24 -8.07 1.04 -4.80
CA SER A 24 -6.68 0.66 -4.57
C SER A 24 -5.84 1.79 -3.99
N PHE A 25 -4.80 1.40 -3.25
CA PHE A 25 -3.78 2.31 -2.75
C PHE A 25 -2.46 1.59 -2.55
N GLU A 26 -1.39 2.36 -2.35
CA GLU A 26 -0.09 1.85 -1.97
C GLU A 26 0.21 2.16 -0.50
N CYS A 27 0.84 1.24 0.20
CA CYS A 27 1.31 1.47 1.56
C CYS A 27 2.73 0.94 1.80
N GLN A 28 3.42 1.58 2.76
CA GLN A 28 4.79 1.25 3.14
C GLN A 28 4.96 1.29 4.65
N ALA A 29 5.81 0.38 5.13
CA ALA A 29 6.09 0.22 6.56
C ALA A 29 7.59 0.02 6.75
N SER A 30 8.30 1.06 7.19
CA SER A 30 9.72 0.94 7.54
C SER A 30 10.18 2.01 8.52
N SER A 31 11.35 1.82 9.13
CA SER A 31 12.03 2.84 9.93
C SER A 31 12.47 4.09 9.14
N LYS A 32 12.39 4.05 7.80
CA LYS A 32 12.68 5.19 6.90
C LYS A 32 11.42 5.83 6.32
N HIS A 33 10.24 5.26 6.57
CA HIS A 33 8.96 5.81 6.12
C HIS A 33 8.25 6.53 7.26
N ARG A 34 7.23 7.33 6.94
CA ARG A 34 6.33 7.94 7.93
C ARG A 34 5.34 6.91 8.46
N ALA A 35 5.89 5.94 9.19
CA ALA A 35 5.20 4.79 9.76
C ALA A 35 5.70 4.56 11.20
N SER A 36 4.86 3.97 12.06
CA SER A 36 5.22 3.67 13.44
C SER A 36 5.01 2.19 13.75
N GLN A 37 5.96 1.62 14.50
CA GLN A 37 5.96 0.22 14.91
C GLN A 37 5.67 0.10 16.40
N ASP A 38 4.72 -0.76 16.75
CA ASP A 38 4.62 -1.29 18.10
C ASP A 38 5.74 -2.33 18.30
N HIS A 39 6.82 -1.90 18.96
CA HIS A 39 7.96 -2.75 19.28
C HIS A 39 7.62 -3.92 20.21
N SER A 40 6.53 -3.85 20.97
CA SER A 40 6.08 -4.95 21.84
C SER A 40 5.36 -6.06 21.07
N LYS A 41 4.67 -5.70 19.97
CA LYS A 41 3.94 -6.64 19.11
C LYS A 41 4.67 -6.99 17.82
N ALA A 42 5.77 -6.32 17.53
CA ALA A 42 6.49 -6.37 16.26
C ALA A 42 5.59 -6.11 15.04
N THR A 43 4.58 -5.25 15.20
CA THR A 43 3.60 -4.87 14.15
C THR A 43 3.62 -3.37 13.92
N TYR A 44 3.31 -2.92 12.71
CA TYR A 44 3.07 -1.50 12.47
C TYR A 44 1.67 -1.10 12.92
N GLU A 45 1.56 0.06 13.57
CA GLU A 45 0.29 0.68 13.98
C GLU A 45 -0.13 1.79 13.04
N GLU A 46 0.85 2.43 12.39
CA GLU A 46 0.64 3.46 11.37
C GLU A 46 1.50 3.18 10.14
N LEU A 47 0.99 3.52 8.96
CA LEU A 47 1.64 3.30 7.66
C LEU A 47 1.73 4.61 6.88
N GLU A 48 2.72 4.68 5.99
CA GLU A 48 2.72 5.68 4.93
C GLU A 48 1.87 5.15 3.77
N VAL A 49 0.97 5.99 3.24
CA VAL A 49 0.02 5.64 2.17
C VAL A 49 0.16 6.63 1.01
N GLN A 50 -0.05 6.18 -0.22
CA GLN A 50 -0.02 7.04 -1.40
C GLN A 50 -0.79 6.41 -2.56
N CYS A 51 -0.89 7.14 -3.69
CA CYS A 51 -1.45 6.63 -4.94
C CYS A 51 -2.87 6.07 -4.79
N LEU A 52 -3.75 6.79 -4.06
CA LEU A 52 -5.16 6.41 -3.95
C LEU A 52 -5.81 6.42 -5.34
N SER A 53 -6.59 5.40 -5.67
CA SER A 53 -7.36 5.35 -6.93
C SER A 53 -8.47 6.40 -7.00
N GLU A 54 -8.99 6.81 -5.83
CA GLU A 54 -9.99 7.86 -5.69
C GLU A 54 -9.81 8.57 -4.33
N PRO A 55 -10.32 9.80 -4.17
CA PRO A 55 -10.20 10.55 -2.92
C PRO A 55 -10.91 9.84 -1.76
N VAL A 56 -10.27 9.81 -0.59
CA VAL A 56 -10.84 9.34 0.67
C VAL A 56 -10.82 10.49 1.68
N GLU A 57 -11.99 11.00 2.04
CA GLU A 57 -12.14 12.18 2.88
C GLU A 57 -11.54 11.96 4.27
N GLU A 58 -11.70 10.75 4.83
CA GLU A 58 -11.18 10.35 6.12
C GLU A 58 -9.65 10.39 6.21
N LEU A 59 -8.95 10.37 5.07
CA LEU A 59 -7.49 10.43 5.03
C LEU A 59 -6.94 11.85 4.89
N LEU A 60 -7.76 12.86 4.58
CA LEU A 60 -7.28 14.20 4.23
C LEU A 60 -6.47 14.87 5.36
N GLU A 61 -6.71 14.54 6.62
CA GLU A 61 -5.94 15.07 7.75
C GLU A 61 -4.48 14.57 7.77
N TYR A 62 -4.19 13.46 7.09
CA TYR A 62 -2.85 12.86 6.99
C TYR A 62 -2.10 13.26 5.70
N ALA A 63 -2.78 13.94 4.77
CA ALA A 63 -2.25 14.28 3.46
C ALA A 63 -1.16 15.36 3.54
N ASP A 64 -0.04 15.16 2.84
CA ASP A 64 0.95 16.23 2.63
C ASP A 64 0.38 17.38 1.78
N ASP A 65 -0.56 17.04 0.88
CA ASP A 65 -1.29 17.99 0.05
C ASP A 65 -2.77 17.57 -0.05
N PRO A 66 -3.65 18.09 0.83
CA PRO A 66 -5.06 17.73 0.84
C PRO A 66 -5.83 18.24 -0.40
N TYR A 67 -5.25 19.12 -1.23
CA TYR A 67 -5.87 19.59 -2.47
C TYR A 67 -5.66 18.63 -3.64
N ASN A 68 -4.69 17.71 -3.55
CA ASN A 68 -4.39 16.70 -4.55
C ASN A 68 -4.40 15.28 -3.95
N PRO A 69 -5.54 14.81 -3.42
CA PRO A 69 -5.60 13.63 -2.56
C PRO A 69 -5.18 12.32 -3.24
N THR A 70 -5.38 12.17 -4.54
CA THR A 70 -4.98 10.92 -5.23
C THR A 70 -3.48 10.87 -5.57
N THR A 71 -2.78 12.01 -5.49
CA THR A 71 -1.37 12.14 -5.92
C THR A 71 -0.46 12.70 -4.82
N THR A 72 -0.89 12.61 -3.57
CA THR A 72 -0.12 13.00 -2.40
C THR A 72 0.24 11.78 -1.56
N ALA A 73 1.18 11.96 -0.64
CA ALA A 73 1.51 10.96 0.35
C ALA A 73 0.84 11.30 1.68
N TYR A 74 0.46 10.26 2.40
CA TYR A 74 -0.27 10.30 3.66
C TYR A 74 0.62 9.66 4.72
N GLY A 75 1.12 10.46 5.66
CA GLY A 75 2.05 10.00 6.67
C GLY A 75 1.33 9.53 7.94
N TYR A 76 1.85 8.50 8.58
CA TYR A 76 1.37 8.01 9.89
C TYR A 76 -0.13 7.70 9.90
N VAL A 77 -0.65 7.09 8.82
CA VAL A 77 -2.07 6.71 8.75
C VAL A 77 -2.34 5.49 9.63
N PRO A 78 -3.28 5.54 10.59
CA PRO A 78 -3.57 4.41 11.46
C PRO A 78 -4.05 3.18 10.69
N VAL A 79 -3.49 2.01 11.02
CA VAL A 79 -3.88 0.72 10.42
C VAL A 79 -5.36 0.43 10.65
N ALA A 80 -5.92 0.81 11.80
CA ALA A 80 -7.34 0.63 12.09
C ALA A 80 -8.24 1.44 11.12
N MET A 81 -7.81 2.63 10.72
CA MET A 81 -8.53 3.46 9.75
C MET A 81 -8.47 2.81 8.36
N LEU A 82 -7.29 2.34 7.94
CA LEU A 82 -7.13 1.61 6.68
C LEU A 82 -7.96 0.32 6.64
N GLN A 83 -8.07 -0.40 7.74
CA GLN A 83 -8.96 -1.57 7.85
C GLN A 83 -10.41 -1.18 7.60
N GLY A 84 -10.89 -0.09 8.21
CA GLY A 84 -12.24 0.41 7.98
C GLY A 84 -12.49 0.82 6.53
N ILE A 85 -11.52 1.45 5.88
CA ILE A 85 -11.60 1.81 4.45
C ILE A 85 -11.66 0.54 3.59
N ILE A 86 -10.76 -0.43 3.80
CA ILE A 86 -10.76 -1.70 3.06
C ILE A 86 -12.11 -2.43 3.23
N GLU A 87 -12.68 -2.44 4.44
CA GLU A 87 -13.98 -3.05 4.70
C GLU A 87 -15.13 -2.34 3.96
N LYS A 88 -15.12 -1.00 3.89
CA LYS A 88 -16.10 -0.23 3.09
C LYS A 88 -16.05 -0.58 1.61
N HIS A 89 -14.87 -0.89 1.08
CA HIS A 89 -14.62 -1.28 -0.31
C HIS A 89 -14.78 -2.79 -0.57
N GLY A 90 -15.52 -3.50 0.29
CA GLY A 90 -15.85 -4.92 0.13
C GLY A 90 -14.74 -5.88 0.55
N GLY A 91 -13.64 -5.39 1.13
CA GLY A 91 -12.52 -6.19 1.61
C GLY A 91 -11.37 -6.30 0.61
N LEU A 92 -10.24 -6.83 1.10
CA LEU A 92 -9.01 -7.01 0.33
C LEU A 92 -9.15 -8.12 -0.72
N ASP A 93 -8.95 -7.77 -1.99
CA ASP A 93 -8.72 -8.73 -3.06
C ASP A 93 -7.23 -9.08 -3.13
N ARG A 94 -6.88 -10.25 -2.57
CA ARG A 94 -5.49 -10.70 -2.47
C ARG A 94 -4.87 -11.01 -3.83
N ASP A 95 -5.62 -11.62 -4.73
CA ASP A 95 -5.10 -12.03 -6.03
C ASP A 95 -4.87 -10.80 -6.92
N ALA A 96 -5.81 -9.84 -6.89
CA ALA A 96 -5.63 -8.56 -7.57
C ALA A 96 -4.45 -7.76 -6.99
N SER A 97 -4.31 -7.71 -5.66
CA SER A 97 -3.20 -7.02 -4.99
C SER A 97 -1.84 -7.60 -5.38
N VAL A 98 -1.70 -8.93 -5.36
CA VAL A 98 -0.46 -9.61 -5.77
C VAL A 98 -0.17 -9.38 -7.25
N LYS A 99 -1.18 -9.56 -8.11
CA LYS A 99 -1.06 -9.36 -9.56
C LYS A 99 -0.58 -7.95 -9.89
N GLU A 100 -1.22 -6.94 -9.31
CA GLU A 100 -0.89 -5.53 -9.54
C GLU A 100 0.54 -5.21 -9.06
N GLY A 101 0.92 -5.68 -7.86
CA GLY A 101 2.27 -5.52 -7.35
C GLY A 101 3.34 -6.14 -8.26
N LEU A 102 3.09 -7.35 -8.77
CA LEU A 102 4.00 -8.03 -9.71
C LEU A 102 4.09 -7.30 -11.05
N GLN A 103 2.96 -6.78 -11.56
CA GLN A 103 2.93 -6.02 -12.81
C GLN A 103 3.72 -4.71 -12.70
N ARG A 104 3.59 -3.98 -11.57
CA ARG A 104 4.38 -2.76 -11.31
C ARG A 104 5.86 -3.06 -11.17
N ALA A 105 6.22 -4.11 -10.43
CA ALA A 105 7.61 -4.55 -10.32
C ALA A 105 8.18 -4.90 -11.70
N ALA A 106 7.47 -5.71 -12.50
CA ALA A 106 7.89 -6.05 -13.85
C ALA A 106 8.04 -4.82 -14.74
N ALA A 107 7.14 -3.84 -14.67
CA ALA A 107 7.23 -2.58 -15.41
C ALA A 107 8.46 -1.75 -14.99
N PHE A 108 8.74 -1.65 -13.69
CA PHE A 108 9.92 -0.98 -13.17
C PHE A 108 11.21 -1.64 -13.68
N PHE A 109 11.36 -2.95 -13.50
CA PHE A 109 12.55 -3.66 -13.99
C PHE A 109 12.71 -3.58 -15.50
N LYS A 110 11.60 -3.68 -16.25
CA LYS A 110 11.63 -3.48 -17.70
C LYS A 110 12.12 -2.08 -18.09
N SER A 111 11.76 -1.04 -17.33
CA SER A 111 12.27 0.32 -17.56
C SER A 111 13.78 0.44 -17.33
N LEU A 112 14.36 -0.45 -16.52
CA LEU A 112 15.79 -0.60 -16.31
C LEU A 112 16.47 -1.53 -17.32
N GLY A 113 15.74 -2.05 -18.32
CA GLY A 113 16.25 -3.03 -19.29
C GLY A 113 16.33 -4.47 -18.76
N ILE A 114 15.67 -4.78 -17.64
CA ILE A 114 15.64 -6.11 -17.03
C ILE A 114 14.26 -6.73 -17.28
N ASP A 115 14.19 -7.80 -18.06
CA ASP A 115 12.93 -8.50 -18.34
C ASP A 115 12.66 -9.62 -17.34
N LEU A 116 11.65 -9.44 -16.49
CA LEU A 116 11.19 -10.44 -15.53
C LEU A 116 10.05 -11.33 -16.04
N SER A 117 9.56 -11.11 -17.27
CA SER A 117 8.46 -11.90 -17.84
C SER A 117 8.69 -13.42 -17.84
N PRO A 118 9.92 -13.97 -18.00
CA PRO A 118 10.13 -15.42 -17.95
C PRO A 118 10.04 -16.02 -16.54
N SER A 119 9.99 -15.20 -15.49
CA SER A 119 10.13 -15.63 -14.08
C SER A 119 8.85 -15.52 -13.25
N LEU A 120 7.73 -15.08 -13.85
CA LEU A 120 6.45 -14.79 -13.18
C LEU A 120 5.33 -15.81 -13.49
N HIS A 121 5.69 -17.03 -13.92
CA HIS A 121 4.76 -18.13 -14.21
C HIS A 121 4.46 -19.03 -13.00
#